data_AF-A0A368W542-F1
#
_entry.id   AF-A0A368W542-F1
#
_cell.length_a   1.000
_cell.length_b   1.000
_cell.length_c   1.000
_cell.angle_alpha   90.00
_cell.angle_beta   90.00
_cell.angle_gamma   90.00
#
_symmetry.space_group_name_H-M   'P 1'
#
loop_
_entity.id
_entity.type
_entity.pdbx_description
1 polymer ?
#
loop_
_entity_poly.entity_id
_entity_poly.type
_entity_poly.pdbx_seq_one_letter_code
_entity_poly.pdbx_strand_id
1 'polypeptide(L)' 'MVITMGGNGSIYYDTSTKESGYQPFFPAKLSIPAAQGDAFFSGKVMGLAKGLSIKEAVIRGTKVAGWTIESTKTT' A
#
# COMPACT_ATOMS: atom_id res chain seq x y z
N MET A 1 -0.43 -10.28 -8.50
CA MET A 1 0.93 -9.72 -8.33
C MET A 1 0.84 -8.25 -7.96
N VAL A 2 1.73 -7.75 -7.09
CA VAL A 2 1.81 -6.32 -6.74
C VAL A 2 3.29 -5.92 -6.74
N ILE A 3 3.61 -4.78 -7.34
CA ILE A 3 4.95 -4.20 -7.39
C ILE A 3 4.90 -2.84 -6.68
N THR A 4 5.67 -2.69 -5.60
CA THR A 4 5.81 -1.42 -4.89
C THR A 4 6.90 -0.56 -5.54
N MET A 5 6.65 0.74 -5.64
CA MET A 5 7.52 1.71 -6.31
C MET A 5 7.90 2.87 -5.36
N GLY A 6 7.92 2.61 -4.05
CA GLY A 6 8.24 3.61 -3.02
C GLY A 6 7.30 4.82 -3.08
N GLY A 7 7.88 6.03 -3.16
CA GLY A 7 7.12 7.28 -3.26
C GLY A 7 6.25 7.41 -4.52
N ASN A 8 6.42 6.52 -5.51
CA ASN A 8 5.55 6.45 -6.68
C ASN A 8 4.37 5.50 -6.49
N GLY A 9 4.16 4.89 -5.32
CA GLY A 9 3.00 4.05 -5.04
C GLY A 9 3.20 2.60 -5.46
N SER A 10 2.20 2.00 -6.12
CA SER A 10 2.28 0.58 -6.52
C SER A 10 1.47 0.26 -7.77
N ILE A 11 1.87 -0.80 -8.48
CA ILE A 11 1.13 -1.39 -9.58
C ILE A 11 0.64 -2.76 -9.13
N TYR A 12 -0.59 -3.12 -9.51
CA TYR A 12 -1.14 -4.44 -9.26
C TYR A 12 -1.71 -5.08 -10.51
N TYR A 13 -1.68 -6.41 -10.51
CA TYR A 13 -2.28 -7.25 -11.53
C TYR A 13 -2.94 -8.46 -10.86
N ASP A 14 -4.21 -8.70 -11.15
CA ASP A 14 -4.95 -9.88 -10.75
C ASP A 14 -5.07 -10.82 -11.95
N THR A 15 -4.49 -12.02 -11.82
CA THR A 15 -4.50 -13.02 -12.89
C THR A 15 -5.87 -13.63 -13.13
N SER A 16 -6.70 -13.69 -12.08
CA SER A 16 -8.01 -14.34 -12.07
C SER A 16 -9.06 -13.44 -12.69
N THR A 17 -9.07 -12.15 -12.33
CA THR A 17 -10.02 -11.17 -12.87
C THR A 17 -9.50 -10.44 -14.10
N LYS A 18 -8.21 -10.59 -14.42
CA LYS A 18 -7.47 -9.77 -15.41
C LYS A 18 -7.43 -8.28 -15.07
N GLU A 19 -7.85 -7.88 -13.87
CA GLU A 19 -7.81 -6.49 -13.44
C GLU A 19 -6.36 -6.06 -13.21
N SER A 20 -6.03 -4.86 -13.68
CA SER A 20 -4.75 -4.23 -13.45
C SER A 20 -4.97 -2.79 -13.05
N GLY A 21 -4.03 -2.23 -12.30
CA GLY A 21 -4.14 -0.83 -11.94
C GLY A 21 -2.92 -0.27 -11.27
N TYR A 22 -2.95 1.05 -11.16
CA TYR A 22 -1.95 1.85 -10.49
C TYR A 22 -2.60 2.50 -9.27
N GLN A 23 -1.99 2.32 -8.11
CA GLN A 23 -2.36 3.01 -6.89
C GLN A 23 -1.27 4.02 -6.55
N PRO A 24 -1.53 5.34 -6.71
CA PRO A 24 -0.58 6.36 -6.32
C PRO A 24 -0.36 6.36 -4.81
N PHE A 25 0.83 6.81 -4.43
CA PHE A 25 1.20 7.01 -3.04
C PHE A 25 0.50 8.25 -2.45
N PHE A 26 0.15 8.21 -1.16
CA PHE A 26 -0.37 9.39 -0.48
C PHE A 26 0.82 10.29 -0.06
N PRO A 27 0.89 11.55 -0.51
CA PRO A 27 2.07 12.39 -0.28
C PRO A 27 2.29 12.66 1.21
N ALA A 28 3.41 12.20 1.75
CA ALA A 28 3.83 12.46 3.12
C ALA A 28 5.15 13.25 3.14
N LYS A 29 5.19 14.36 3.90
CA LYS A 29 6.31 15.33 3.93
C LYS A 29 7.67 14.78 4.39
N LEU A 30 7.71 13.62 5.06
CA LEU A 30 8.95 13.06 5.61
C LEU A 30 8.81 11.54 5.70
N SER A 31 9.30 10.83 4.68
CA SER A 31 9.10 9.41 4.47
C SER A 31 10.25 8.62 5.10
N ILE A 32 10.04 7.92 6.22
CA ILE A 32 11.03 6.95 6.73
C ILE A 32 10.83 5.66 5.91
N PRO A 33 11.76 5.29 5.01
CA PRO A 33 11.50 4.26 3.99
C PRO A 33 11.28 2.87 4.59
N ALA A 34 11.92 2.58 5.73
CA ALA A 34 11.95 1.25 6.32
C ALA A 34 10.57 0.74 6.77
N ALA A 35 9.78 1.55 7.49
CA ALA A 35 8.50 1.10 8.05
C ALA A 35 7.33 1.12 7.04
N GLN A 36 7.49 1.78 5.90
CA GLN A 36 6.43 1.89 4.88
C GLN A 36 6.16 0.60 4.14
N GLY A 37 7.22 -0.20 3.88
CA GLY A 37 7.09 -1.47 3.19
C GLY A 37 6.25 -2.47 4.01
N ASP A 38 6.57 -2.60 5.30
CA ASP A 38 5.87 -3.50 6.21
C ASP A 38 4.44 -3.04 6.51
N ALA A 39 4.23 -1.72 6.66
CA ALA A 39 2.91 -1.13 6.80
C ALA A 39 2.03 -1.35 5.57
N PHE A 40 2.58 -1.17 4.37
CA PHE A 40 1.89 -1.48 3.11
C PHE A 40 1.54 -2.96 3.02
N PHE A 41 2.51 -3.83 3.29
CA PHE A 41 2.35 -5.28 3.19
C PHE A 41 1.31 -5.81 4.17
N SER A 42 1.38 -5.41 5.44
CA SER A 42 0.42 -5.81 6.48
C SER A 42 -1.00 -5.34 6.17
N GLY A 43 -1.18 -4.08 5.72
CA GLY A 43 -2.47 -3.55 5.32
C GLY A 43 -3.08 -4.30 4.12
N LYS A 44 -2.24 -4.65 3.14
CA LYS A 44 -2.65 -5.46 1.98
C LYS A 44 -3.05 -6.88 2.39
N VAL A 45 -2.22 -7.58 3.15
CA VAL A 45 -2.49 -8.96 3.61
C VAL A 45 -3.78 -9.01 4.41
N MET A 46 -4.00 -8.05 5.31
CA MET A 46 -5.25 -7.93 6.06
C MET A 46 -6.47 -7.72 5.15
N GLY A 47 -6.34 -6.91 4.09
CA GLY A 47 -7.39 -6.73 3.10
C GLY A 47 -7.75 -8.02 2.38
N LEU A 48 -6.74 -8.74 1.88
CA LEU A 48 -6.94 -10.03 1.20
C LEU A 48 -7.54 -11.09 2.14
N ALA A 49 -7.07 -11.17 3.39
CA ALA A 49 -7.59 -12.09 4.39
C ALA A 49 -9.07 -11.85 4.72
N LYS A 50 -9.57 -10.63 4.48
CA LYS A 50 -10.99 -10.27 4.61
C LYS A 50 -11.82 -10.50 3.33
N GLY A 51 -11.24 -11.15 2.32
CA GLY A 51 -11.92 -11.47 1.06
C GLY A 51 -12.06 -10.28 0.10
N LEU A 52 -11.30 -9.21 0.29
CA LEU A 52 -11.33 -8.07 -0.61
C LEU A 52 -10.58 -8.36 -1.91
N SER A 53 -10.95 -7.62 -2.95
CA SER A 53 -10.20 -7.63 -4.21
C SER A 53 -8.76 -7.14 -4.02
N ILE A 54 -7.86 -7.52 -4.94
CA ILE A 54 -6.47 -7.04 -4.94
C ILE A 54 -6.43 -5.50 -4.97
N LYS A 55 -7.32 -4.87 -5.74
CA LYS A 55 -7.47 -3.41 -5.81
C LYS A 55 -7.75 -2.79 -4.45
N GLU A 56 -8.77 -3.29 -3.75
CA GLU A 56 -9.15 -2.77 -2.43
C GLU A 56 -8.07 -3.03 -1.38
N ALA A 57 -7.43 -4.20 -1.43
CA ALA A 57 -6.32 -4.55 -0.54
C ALA A 57 -5.12 -3.62 -0.74
N VAL A 58 -4.78 -3.29 -2.00
CA VAL A 58 -3.71 -2.35 -2.33
C VAL A 58 -4.03 -0.94 -1.83
N ILE A 59 -5.27 -0.46 -2.00
CA ILE A 59 -5.70 0.84 -1.46
C ILE A 59 -5.54 0.88 0.07
N ARG A 60 -5.93 -0.18 0.77
CA ARG A 60 -5.79 -0.26 2.24
C ARG A 60 -4.32 -0.29 2.67
N GLY A 61 -3.49 -1.08 2.00
CA GLY A 61 -2.04 -1.10 2.23
C GLY A 61 -1.42 0.29 2.09
N THR A 62 -1.74 1.00 1.00
CA THR A 62 -1.22 2.36 0.76
C THR A 62 -1.66 3.35 1.84
N LYS A 63 -2.89 3.25 2.34
CA LYS A 63 -3.39 4.10 3.44
C LYS A 63 -2.64 3.83 4.75
N VAL A 64 -2.46 2.56 5.11
CA VAL A 64 -1.73 2.17 6.34
C VAL A 64 -0.28 2.65 6.26
N ALA A 65 0.38 2.48 5.11
CA ALA A 65 1.73 3.01 4.90
C ALA A 65 1.80 4.53 5.04
N GLY A 66 0.81 5.26 4.50
CA GLY A 66 0.70 6.71 4.67
C GLY A 66 0.61 7.13 6.15
N TRP A 67 -0.29 6.48 6.92
CA TRP A 67 -0.45 6.76 8.34
C TRP A 67 0.79 6.45 9.19
N THR A 68 1.51 5.38 8.88
CA THR A 68 2.75 5.05 9.58
C THR A 68 3.78 6.18 9.47
N ILE A 69 3.85 6.84 8.30
CA ILE A 69 4.76 7.96 8.09
C ILE A 69 4.34 9.18 8.88
N GLU A 70 3.05 9.53 8.85
CA GLU A 70 2.52 10.66 9.61
C GLU A 70 2.72 10.46 11.12
N SER A 71 2.50 9.24 11.61
CA SER A 71 2.63 8.89 13.03
C SER A 71 4.07 8.98 13.53
N THR A 72 5.05 8.67 12.67
CA THR A 72 6.48 8.76 13.04
C THR A 72 7.00 10.21 13.07
N LYS A 73 6.17 11.19 12.66
CA LYS A 73 6.52 12.61 12.68
C LYS A 73 6.40 13.27 14.07
N THR A 74 6.21 12.50 15.13
CA THR A 74 6.10 13.00 16.51
C THR A 74 7.44 12.88 17.24
N THR A 75 8.25 13.96 17.22
CA THR A 75 9.08 14.53 18.31
C THR A 75 9.99 15.59 17.70
#